data_AF-A0A0C9T3L4-F1
#
_entry.id   AF-A0A0C9T3L4-F1
#
_cell.length_a   1.000
_cell.length_b   1.000
_cell.length_c   1.000
_cell.angle_alpha   90.00
_cell.angle_beta   90.00
_cell.angle_gamma   90.00
#
_symmetry.space_group_name_H-M   'P 1'
#
loop_
_entity.id
_entity.type
_entity.pdbx_description
1 polymer ?
#
loop_
_entity_poly.entity_id
_entity_poly.type
_entity_poly.pdbx_seq_one_letter_code
_entity_poly.pdbx_strand_id
1 'polypeptide(L)'
;MAAHPEPIPEMPSSVDVDNGDPTIEESSGNSLELKRYVGNTEGIQARICSGYTEDSILSKVIAHLKQHLLFQVTEGFVYVKGRHDSTLLCIPCVLHDRQSLTGVIIEQAHNILDHFRSQRTADYIHRWYWWPQLGKEVEKFC
;
A
#
# COMPACT_ATOMS: atom_id res chain seq x y z
N MET A 1 -41.82 -46.42 -21.30
CA MET A 1 -40.62 -46.46 -20.42
C MET A 1 -39.44 -46.69 -21.36
N ALA A 2 -38.78 -45.61 -21.79
CA ALA A 2 -37.53 -45.10 -21.19
C ALA A 2 -36.35 -46.03 -21.53
N ALA A 3 -35.18 -45.61 -22.01
CA ALA A 3 -34.65 -44.34 -22.49
C ALA A 3 -33.22 -44.60 -23.08
N HIS A 4 -32.77 -43.70 -23.97
CA HIS A 4 -31.37 -43.30 -24.28
C HIS A 4 -30.35 -44.26 -24.94
N PRO A 5 -29.70 -43.82 -26.05
CA PRO A 5 -28.38 -44.30 -26.47
C PRO A 5 -27.22 -43.33 -26.09
N GLU A 6 -26.11 -43.96 -25.68
CA GLU A 6 -24.66 -43.60 -25.66
C GLU A 6 -24.14 -42.43 -24.79
N PRO A 7 -22.92 -42.56 -24.21
CA PRO A 7 -21.74 -41.97 -24.89
C PRO A 7 -20.36 -42.68 -24.71
N ILE A 8 -19.43 -42.17 -25.51
CA ILE A 8 -18.04 -42.52 -25.86
C ILE A 8 -17.03 -42.17 -24.74
N PRO A 9 -15.89 -42.88 -24.57
CA PRO A 9 -14.84 -42.51 -23.62
C PRO A 9 -13.87 -41.41 -24.12
N GLU A 10 -13.35 -40.66 -23.16
CA GLU A 10 -12.59 -39.40 -23.20
C GLU A 10 -11.27 -39.39 -23.99
N MET A 11 -10.89 -38.19 -24.46
CA MET A 11 -9.50 -37.72 -24.42
C MET A 11 -9.41 -36.19 -24.23
N PRO A 12 -8.39 -35.69 -23.50
CA PRO A 12 -8.38 -34.35 -22.91
C PRO A 12 -7.73 -33.31 -23.84
N SER A 13 -8.33 -32.12 -23.92
CA SER A 13 -7.69 -30.95 -24.51
C SER A 13 -7.81 -29.78 -23.54
N SER A 14 -6.66 -29.50 -22.92
CA SER A 14 -6.40 -28.41 -21.98
C SER A 14 -6.94 -27.07 -22.48
N VAL A 15 -7.87 -26.50 -21.71
CA VAL A 15 -8.21 -25.07 -21.73
C VAL A 15 -8.46 -24.60 -20.31
N ASP A 16 -7.48 -24.77 -19.43
CA ASP A 16 -7.47 -24.04 -18.16
C ASP A 16 -6.97 -22.61 -18.45
N VAL A 17 -7.87 -21.80 -19.03
CA VAL A 17 -7.88 -20.37 -18.69
C VAL A 17 -8.52 -20.31 -17.32
N ASP A 18 -7.74 -20.58 -16.28
CA ASP A 18 -8.04 -20.09 -14.94
C ASP A 18 -7.79 -18.59 -14.97
N ASN A 19 -8.76 -17.87 -15.55
CA ASN A 19 -8.97 -16.47 -15.22
C ASN A 19 -9.61 -16.48 -13.83
N GLY A 20 -8.80 -16.80 -12.82
CA GLY A 20 -9.10 -16.56 -11.44
C GLY A 20 -9.24 -15.05 -11.26
N ASP A 21 -10.47 -14.57 -11.43
CA ASP A 21 -10.91 -13.32 -10.85
C ASP A 21 -10.76 -13.50 -9.34
N PRO A 22 -9.79 -12.84 -8.68
CA PRO A 22 -9.66 -12.99 -7.25
C PRO A 22 -10.82 -12.20 -6.65
N THR A 23 -11.84 -12.97 -6.29
CA THR A 23 -12.94 -12.69 -5.40
C THR A 23 -12.63 -11.51 -4.49
N ILE A 24 -13.42 -10.46 -4.67
CA ILE A 24 -13.30 -9.14 -4.04
C ILE A 24 -13.62 -9.19 -2.52
N GLU A 25 -13.60 -10.38 -1.89
CA GLU A 25 -14.11 -10.62 -0.53
C GLU A 25 -13.13 -11.29 0.47
N GLU A 26 -11.87 -11.55 0.14
CA GLU A 26 -10.95 -12.26 1.07
C GLU A 26 -10.01 -11.38 1.93
N SER A 27 -10.17 -10.06 2.04
CA SER A 27 -9.21 -9.26 2.83
C SER A 27 -9.78 -8.07 3.58
N SER A 28 -10.69 -8.34 4.51
CA SER A 28 -10.87 -7.41 5.65
C SER A 28 -9.71 -7.51 6.64
N GLY A 29 -9.05 -8.67 6.73
CA GLY A 29 -7.89 -8.91 7.61
C GLY A 29 -6.63 -8.18 7.14
N ASN A 30 -6.13 -8.50 5.94
CA ASN A 30 -4.88 -7.90 5.43
C ASN A 30 -5.01 -6.39 5.16
N SER A 31 -6.22 -5.84 5.01
CA SER A 31 -6.40 -4.40 4.78
C SER A 31 -5.81 -3.57 5.94
N LEU A 32 -5.96 -3.97 7.21
CA LEU A 32 -5.45 -3.14 8.31
C LEU A 32 -4.02 -3.48 8.76
N GLU A 33 -3.41 -4.55 8.26
CA GLU A 33 -2.14 -5.05 8.79
C GLU A 33 -1.00 -4.04 8.64
N LEU A 34 -0.86 -3.40 7.47
CA LEU A 34 0.18 -2.36 7.28
C LEU A 34 -0.06 -1.15 8.19
N LYS A 35 -1.34 -0.73 8.32
CA LYS A 35 -1.73 0.36 9.22
C LYS A 35 -1.39 0.04 10.67
N ARG A 36 -1.66 -1.18 11.10
CA ARG A 36 -1.38 -1.69 12.44
C ARG A 36 0.13 -1.83 12.68
N TYR A 37 0.90 -2.27 11.69
CA TYR A 37 2.36 -2.35 11.78
C TYR A 37 2.98 -0.98 12.06
N VAL A 38 2.63 0.05 11.27
CA VAL A 38 3.13 1.41 11.50
C VAL A 38 2.61 1.97 12.82
N GLY A 39 1.35 1.70 13.18
CA GLY A 39 0.75 2.17 14.43
C GLY A 39 1.31 1.53 15.70
N ASN A 40 1.82 0.29 15.62
CA ASN A 40 2.37 -0.44 16.76
C ASN A 40 3.89 -0.34 16.87
N THR A 41 4.57 0.20 15.86
CA THR A 41 6.03 0.30 15.84
C THR A 41 6.46 1.71 16.22
N GLU A 42 6.70 1.93 17.51
CA GLU A 42 7.08 3.25 18.06
C GLU A 42 8.30 3.85 17.34
N GLY A 43 9.29 3.03 16.97
CA GLY A 43 10.48 3.47 16.23
C GLY A 43 10.16 4.05 14.85
N ILE A 44 9.14 3.52 14.17
CA ILE A 44 8.67 4.03 12.88
C ILE A 44 7.90 5.32 13.10
N GLN A 45 6.98 5.37 14.07
CA GLN A 45 6.22 6.58 14.39
C GLN A 45 7.13 7.75 14.78
N ALA A 46 8.08 7.51 15.68
CA ALA A 46 9.06 8.49 16.08
C ALA A 46 9.88 8.99 14.88
N ARG A 47 10.24 8.08 13.96
CA ARG A 47 10.99 8.45 12.76
C ARG A 47 10.17 9.23 11.75
N ILE A 48 8.88 8.93 11.60
CA ILE A 48 7.96 9.72 10.78
C ILE A 48 7.92 11.16 11.32
N CYS A 49 7.72 11.33 12.63
CA CYS A 49 7.64 12.65 13.25
C CYS A 49 8.94 13.45 13.11
N SER A 50 10.10 12.87 13.43
CA SER A 50 11.38 13.59 13.31
C SER A 50 11.78 13.83 11.84
N GLY A 51 11.47 12.88 10.96
CA GLY A 51 11.82 12.91 9.55
C GLY A 51 11.16 14.03 8.76
N TYR A 52 10.03 14.59 9.22
CA TYR A 52 9.40 15.74 8.55
C TYR A 52 10.30 16.98 8.46
N THR A 53 11.23 17.14 9.40
CA THR A 53 12.17 18.27 9.39
C THR A 53 13.37 18.03 8.47
N GLU A 54 13.74 16.77 8.27
CA GLU A 54 14.81 16.34 7.37
C GLU A 54 14.33 16.27 5.91
N ASP A 55 13.06 15.94 5.68
CA ASP A 55 12.48 15.78 4.35
C ASP A 55 12.36 17.14 3.64
N SER A 56 13.03 17.28 2.49
CA SER A 56 13.10 18.54 1.74
C SER A 56 11.76 19.00 1.14
N ILE A 57 10.76 18.13 1.03
CA ILE A 57 9.45 18.42 0.47
C ILE A 57 8.47 18.69 1.60
N LEU A 58 8.33 17.76 2.55
CA LEU A 58 7.39 17.86 3.65
C LEU A 58 7.76 19.00 4.60
N SER A 59 9.05 19.28 4.84
CA SER A 59 9.47 20.45 5.63
C SER A 59 8.92 21.76 5.06
N LYS A 60 8.95 21.92 3.73
CA LYS A 60 8.41 23.10 3.03
C LYS A 60 6.89 23.14 3.06
N VAL A 61 6.24 22.00 2.90
CA VAL A 61 4.78 21.89 3.01
C VAL A 61 4.31 22.31 4.40
N ILE A 62 4.99 21.87 5.45
CA ILE A 62 4.70 22.25 6.83
C ILE A 62 4.96 23.74 7.06
N ALA A 63 6.09 24.27 6.56
CA ALA A 63 6.41 25.69 6.66
C ALA A 63 5.37 26.58 5.95
N HIS A 64 4.77 26.08 4.87
CA HIS A 64 3.78 26.80 4.07
C HIS A 64 2.39 26.13 4.09
N LEU A 65 1.98 25.58 5.25
CA LEU A 65 0.73 24.81 5.36
C LEU A 65 -0.51 25.59 4.87
N LYS A 66 -0.53 26.91 5.06
CA LYS A 66 -1.62 27.80 4.58
C LYS A 66 -1.79 27.82 3.06
N GLN A 67 -0.73 27.53 2.31
CA GLN A 67 -0.73 27.45 0.85
C GLN A 67 -1.07 26.04 0.36
N HIS A 68 -0.95 25.04 1.25
CA HIS A 68 -1.14 23.64 0.97
C HIS A 68 -2.37 23.10 1.72
N LEU A 69 -3.56 23.61 1.39
CA LEU A 69 -4.83 23.29 2.08
C LEU A 69 -5.22 21.79 2.07
N LEU A 70 -4.61 20.99 1.19
CA LEU A 70 -4.79 19.54 1.18
C LEU A 70 -4.05 18.86 2.35
N PHE A 71 -3.08 19.53 2.96
CA PHE A 71 -2.28 19.00 4.04
C PHE A 71 -2.74 19.55 5.39
N GLN A 72 -2.75 18.69 6.39
CA GLN A 72 -3.07 19.02 7.76
C GLN A 72 -2.05 18.37 8.70
N VAL A 73 -1.73 19.04 9.79
CA VAL A 73 -0.91 18.46 10.86
C VAL A 73 -1.81 18.11 12.03
N THR A 74 -1.73 16.88 12.51
CA THR A 74 -2.52 16.38 13.64
C THR A 74 -1.63 15.52 14.51
N GLU A 75 -1.48 15.90 15.78
CA GLU A 75 -0.66 15.17 16.76
C GLU A 75 0.80 14.92 16.32
N GLY A 76 1.38 15.88 15.59
CA GLY A 76 2.75 15.77 15.06
C GLY A 76 2.88 14.97 13.76
N PHE A 77 1.79 14.38 13.26
CA PHE A 77 1.74 13.70 11.96
C PHE A 77 1.17 14.60 10.87
N VAL A 78 1.71 14.50 9.66
CA VAL A 78 1.20 15.20 8.49
C VAL A 78 0.28 14.28 7.73
N TYR A 79 -0.94 14.73 7.45
CA TYR A 79 -1.91 14.03 6.64
C TYR A 79 -2.20 14.83 5.38
N VAL A 80 -2.51 14.13 4.29
CA VAL A 80 -3.02 14.72 3.04
C VAL A 80 -4.42 14.21 2.76
N LYS A 81 -5.29 15.09 2.27
CA LYS A 81 -6.63 14.73 1.83
C LYS A 81 -6.55 13.86 0.57
N GLY A 82 -7.00 12.62 0.70
CA GLY A 82 -7.15 11.63 -0.36
C GLY A 82 -8.49 11.72 -1.08
N ARG A 83 -8.83 10.67 -1.83
CA ARG A 83 -10.12 10.57 -2.54
C ARG A 83 -11.23 10.18 -1.56
N HIS A 84 -12.45 10.67 -1.79
CA HIS A 84 -13.64 10.37 -0.96
C HIS A 84 -13.47 10.74 0.52
N ASP A 85 -12.86 11.90 0.80
CA ASP A 85 -12.64 12.40 2.18
C ASP A 85 -11.78 11.48 3.07
N SER A 86 -11.02 10.55 2.45
CA SER A 86 -9.99 9.81 3.16
C SER A 86 -8.80 10.71 3.50
N THR A 87 -8.10 10.41 4.59
CA THR A 87 -6.86 11.07 4.98
C THR A 87 -5.73 10.06 4.92
N LEU A 88 -4.65 10.44 4.23
CA LEU A 88 -3.46 9.60 4.06
C LEU A 88 -2.34 10.18 4.91
N LEU A 89 -1.64 9.34 5.67
CA LEU A 89 -0.46 9.73 6.43
C LEU A 89 0.71 9.96 5.46
N CYS A 90 1.33 11.14 5.54
CA CYS A 90 2.50 11.46 4.75
C CYS A 90 3.72 10.78 5.36
N ILE A 91 4.45 10.00 4.56
CA ILE A 91 5.69 9.36 4.99
C ILE A 91 6.87 10.20 4.49
N PRO A 92 7.77 10.67 5.38
CA PRO A 92 8.98 11.37 4.95
C PRO A 92 9.96 10.41 4.27
N CYS A 93 10.57 10.87 3.18
CA CYS A 93 11.62 10.18 2.44
C CYS A 93 12.96 10.33 3.16
N VAL A 94 13.09 9.72 4.33
CA VAL A 94 14.29 9.74 5.19
C VAL A 94 14.85 8.34 5.41
N LEU A 95 16.11 8.24 5.86
CA LEU A 95 16.67 6.97 6.29
C LEU A 95 16.05 6.50 7.62
N HIS A 96 16.08 5.22 7.94
CA HIS A 96 15.72 4.60 9.20
C HIS A 96 16.63 3.38 9.36
N ASP A 97 17.53 3.41 10.34
CA ASP A 97 18.43 2.30 10.67
C ASP A 97 19.07 1.57 9.46
N ARG A 98 19.63 2.36 8.51
CA ARG A 98 20.32 1.93 7.27
C ARG A 98 19.44 1.63 6.05
N GLN A 99 18.11 1.64 6.17
CA GLN A 99 17.19 1.55 5.03
C GLN A 99 16.40 2.85 4.90
N SER A 100 15.68 3.09 3.80
CA SER A 100 14.73 4.20 3.77
C SER A 100 13.48 3.85 4.55
N LEU A 101 12.88 4.82 5.23
CA LEU A 101 11.61 4.64 5.93
C LEU A 101 10.50 4.20 4.96
N THR A 102 10.49 4.77 3.76
CA THR A 102 9.62 4.35 2.64
C THR A 102 9.90 2.89 2.27
N GLY A 103 11.17 2.48 2.20
CA GLY A 103 11.59 1.11 1.90
C GLY A 103 11.07 0.09 2.92
N VAL A 104 11.14 0.41 4.22
CA VAL A 104 10.58 -0.44 5.29
C VAL A 104 9.08 -0.65 5.07
N ILE A 105 8.32 0.40 4.76
CA ILE A 105 6.88 0.31 4.52
C ILE A 105 6.58 -0.50 3.24
N ILE A 106 7.36 -0.30 2.17
CA ILE A 106 7.20 -1.05 0.91
C ILE A 106 7.48 -2.53 1.13
N GLU A 107 8.55 -2.88 1.84
CA GLU A 107 8.91 -4.26 2.17
C GLU A 107 7.79 -4.95 2.96
N GLN A 108 7.25 -4.28 3.98
CA GLN A 108 6.14 -4.84 4.76
C GLN A 108 4.88 -5.00 3.90
N ALA A 109 4.55 -4.03 3.05
CA ALA A 109 3.42 -4.16 2.12
C ALA A 109 3.60 -5.33 1.14
N HIS A 110 4.80 -5.51 0.61
CA HIS A 110 5.13 -6.59 -0.31
C HIS A 110 5.02 -7.97 0.35
N ASN A 111 5.46 -8.08 1.61
CA ASN A 111 5.34 -9.30 2.40
C ASN A 111 3.87 -9.61 2.76
N ILE A 112 3.06 -8.60 3.14
CA ILE A 112 1.64 -8.79 3.48
C ILE A 112 0.84 -9.26 2.27
N LEU A 113 1.19 -8.77 1.08
CA LEU A 113 0.49 -9.17 -0.13
C LEU A 113 0.95 -10.54 -0.64
N ASP A 114 2.10 -11.08 -0.24
CA ASP A 114 2.70 -12.30 -0.82
C ASP A 114 3.21 -12.07 -2.26
N HIS A 115 4.16 -11.13 -2.42
CA HIS A 115 4.87 -10.88 -3.69
C HIS A 115 4.00 -10.50 -4.90
N PHE A 116 2.90 -9.77 -4.66
CA PHE A 116 2.11 -9.24 -5.75
C PHE A 116 2.90 -8.18 -6.54
N ARG A 117 2.50 -8.00 -7.81
CA ARG A 117 3.12 -7.02 -8.72
C ARG A 117 3.14 -5.61 -8.11
N SER A 118 4.15 -4.82 -8.49
CA SER A 118 4.34 -3.44 -8.05
C SER A 118 3.07 -2.58 -8.04
N GLN A 119 2.21 -2.71 -9.05
CA GLN A 119 0.94 -1.97 -9.12
C GLN A 119 -0.01 -2.27 -7.96
N ARG A 120 -0.11 -3.55 -7.53
CA ARG A 120 -0.96 -3.98 -6.41
C ARG A 120 -0.39 -3.52 -5.08
N THR A 121 0.93 -3.60 -4.92
CA THR A 121 1.64 -3.10 -3.74
C THR A 121 1.47 -1.59 -3.58
N ALA A 122 1.60 -0.82 -4.67
CA ALA A 122 1.39 0.63 -4.64
C ALA A 122 -0.07 1.00 -4.31
N ASP A 123 -1.05 0.30 -4.90
CA ASP A 123 -2.48 0.52 -4.59
C ASP A 123 -2.78 0.24 -3.11
N TYR A 124 -2.23 -0.84 -2.57
CA TYR A 124 -2.39 -1.20 -1.17
C TYR A 124 -1.81 -0.14 -0.22
N ILE A 125 -0.60 0.36 -0.49
CA ILE A 125 0.02 1.42 0.32
C ILE A 125 -0.77 2.74 0.23
N HIS A 126 -1.25 3.10 -0.97
CA HIS A 126 -2.01 4.34 -1.22
C HIS A 126 -3.33 4.45 -0.44
N ARG A 127 -3.81 3.38 0.18
CA ARG A 127 -5.01 3.42 1.02
C ARG A 127 -4.81 4.19 2.32
N TRP A 128 -3.56 4.24 2.83
CA TRP A 128 -3.26 4.90 4.11
C TRP A 128 -2.08 5.85 4.05
N TYR A 129 -1.21 5.72 3.05
CA TYR A 129 0.06 6.45 3.02
C TYR A 129 0.26 7.22 1.72
N TRP A 130 1.03 8.30 1.82
CA TRP A 130 1.39 9.12 0.68
C TRP A 130 2.83 9.63 0.79
N TRP A 131 3.54 9.62 -0.34
CA TRP A 131 4.77 10.39 -0.53
C TRP A 131 5.04 10.60 -2.03
N PRO A 132 5.84 11.60 -2.44
CA PRO A 132 5.93 12.05 -3.83
C PRO A 132 6.41 11.01 -4.86
N GLN A 133 7.18 10.01 -4.45
CA GLN A 133 7.77 9.01 -5.35
C GLN A 133 7.29 7.58 -5.07
N LEU A 134 6.16 7.38 -4.37
CA LEU A 134 5.65 6.06 -3.97
C LEU A 134 5.60 5.06 -5.12
N GLY A 135 4.95 5.41 -6.24
CA GLY A 135 4.83 4.50 -7.38
C GLY A 135 6.18 4.05 -7.94
N LYS A 136 7.15 4.97 -8.05
CA LYS A 136 8.49 4.67 -8.57
C LYS A 136 9.32 3.87 -7.59
N GLU A 137 9.22 4.15 -6.29
CA GLU A 137 9.94 3.40 -5.26
C GLU A 137 9.41 1.97 -5.14
N VAL A 138 8.09 1.77 -5.23
CA VAL A 138 7.48 0.44 -5.25
C VAL A 138 7.88 -0.33 -6.52
N GLU A 139 7.87 0.31 -7.69
CA GLU A 139 8.32 -0.30 -8.95
C GLU A 139 9.79 -0.74 -8.90
N LYS A 140 10.66 0.05 -8.26
CA LYS A 140 12.07 -0.30 -8.10
C LYS A 140 12.31 -1.45 -7.12
N PHE A 141 11.41 -1.63 -6.15
CA PHE A 141 11.54 -2.65 -5.10
C PHE A 141 11.10 -4.05 -5.57
N CYS A 142 9.99 -4.13 -6.32
CA CYS A 142 9.44 -5.40 -6.81
C CYS A 142 10.22 -5.94 -8.01
#